data_AF-A0A7R9ZIV5-F1
#
_entry.id   AF-A0A7R9ZIV5-F1
#
_cell.length_a   1.000
_cell.length_b   1.000
_cell.length_c   1.000
_cell.angle_alpha   90.00
_cell.angle_beta   90.00
_cell.angle_gamma   90.00
#
_symmetry.space_group_name_H-M   'P 1'
#
loop_
_entity.id
_entity.type
_entity.pdbx_description
1 polymer ?
#
loop_
_entity_poly.entity_id
_entity_poly.type
_entity_poly.pdbx_seq_one_letter_code
_entity_poly.pdbx_strand_id
1 'polypeptide(L)'
;RNYPIGHAMVEFEKLEDAEKAAAATLTWKDGKEQEPSTPLELGEGDTKSKLAVMMFAEYVELRKVEKVKEDAEREEKYGKKRKEAGDAEEAEPPTYKYDWKPGCVIQIKGLPDSCDRETLLEAVSKSMEISVDAVKDKKIYVDYSRGQTEGAIRFREPTEDVAKLADKLKSGDQTIKDSKVADAFILKDAEEKEYWDKFIEFKTKQMRHKFEEKNAKRRKRGRRN
;
A
#
# COMPACT_ATOMS: atom_id res chain seq x y z
N ARG A 1 26.24 11.45 -7.27
CA ARG A 1 26.48 10.86 -5.93
C ARG A 1 26.54 9.34 -6.14
N ASN A 2 27.73 8.76 -6.20
CA ASN A 2 27.91 7.31 -6.22
C ASN A 2 27.58 6.81 -4.81
N TYR A 3 26.38 6.27 -4.62
CA TYR A 3 26.11 5.45 -3.46
C TYR A 3 26.92 4.16 -3.60
N PRO A 4 27.60 3.67 -2.56
CA PRO A 4 28.09 2.30 -2.57
C PRO A 4 26.89 1.36 -2.76
N ILE A 5 26.99 0.43 -3.72
CA ILE A 5 25.90 -0.46 -4.16
C ILE A 5 25.49 -1.45 -3.03
N GLY A 6 26.24 -1.51 -1.93
CA GLY A 6 25.89 -2.26 -0.73
C GLY A 6 26.87 -2.04 0.42
N HIS A 7 26.56 -2.65 1.57
CA HIS A 7 27.42 -2.72 2.74
C HIS A 7 27.49 -4.18 3.22
N ALA A 8 28.65 -4.63 3.68
CA ALA A 8 28.82 -5.91 4.33
C ALA A 8 29.51 -5.69 5.68
N MET A 9 29.12 -6.47 6.69
CA MET A 9 29.75 -6.49 8.00
C MET A 9 30.52 -7.79 8.15
N VAL A 10 31.77 -7.69 8.60
CA VAL A 10 32.62 -8.85 8.88
C VAL A 10 32.87 -8.89 10.37
N GLU A 11 32.49 -9.99 11.00
CA GLU A 11 32.72 -10.24 12.43
C GLU A 11 33.87 -11.22 12.58
N PHE A 12 34.68 -11.01 13.62
CA PHE A 12 35.78 -11.89 13.98
C PHE A 12 35.49 -12.50 15.34
N GLU A 13 35.85 -13.78 15.50
CA GLU A 13 35.68 -14.49 16.78
C GLU A 13 36.59 -13.93 17.87
N LYS A 14 37.77 -13.40 17.49
CA LYS A 14 38.76 -12.83 18.40
C LYS A 14 39.11 -11.40 18.02
N LEU A 15 39.31 -10.57 19.04
CA LEU A 15 39.70 -9.16 18.87
C LEU A 15 41.04 -9.02 18.13
N GLU A 16 42.01 -9.89 18.44
CA GLU A 16 43.33 -9.86 17.80
C GLU A 16 43.25 -10.07 16.28
N ASP A 17 42.32 -10.91 15.83
CA ASP A 17 42.13 -11.17 14.40
C ASP A 17 41.47 -9.98 13.70
N ALA A 18 40.53 -9.30 14.38
CA ALA A 18 39.95 -8.05 13.91
C ALA A 18 41.01 -6.95 13.80
N GLU A 19 41.89 -6.80 14.79
CA GLU A 19 42.96 -5.79 14.79
C GLU A 19 43.99 -6.05 13.70
N LYS A 20 44.39 -7.31 13.49
CA LYS A 20 45.29 -7.70 12.39
C LYS A 20 44.68 -7.42 11.03
N ALA A 21 43.41 -7.80 10.83
CA ALA A 21 42.70 -7.52 9.59
C ALA A 21 42.56 -6.01 9.36
N ALA A 22 42.17 -5.27 10.39
CA ALA A 22 42.03 -3.82 10.35
C ALA A 22 43.36 -3.12 10.00
N ALA A 23 44.47 -3.52 10.63
CA ALA A 23 45.79 -2.97 10.30
C ALA A 23 46.18 -3.18 8.83
N ALA A 24 45.74 -4.28 8.23
CA ALA A 24 46.04 -4.59 6.83
C ALA A 24 45.13 -3.81 5.86
N THR A 25 43.82 -3.75 6.13
CA THR A 25 42.81 -3.38 5.14
C THR A 25 42.11 -2.05 5.38
N LEU A 26 42.27 -1.39 6.53
CA LEU A 26 41.57 -0.13 6.84
C LEU A 26 41.92 0.98 5.85
N THR A 27 40.90 1.52 5.19
CA THR A 27 40.98 2.73 4.37
C THR A 27 40.60 3.99 5.15
N TRP A 28 40.05 3.83 6.36
CA TRP A 28 39.64 4.93 7.23
C TRP A 28 40.15 4.69 8.64
N LYS A 29 40.74 5.70 9.26
CA LYS A 29 41.18 5.65 10.67
C LYS A 29 41.17 7.05 11.27
N ASP A 30 40.60 7.18 12.47
CA ASP A 30 40.51 8.43 13.22
C ASP A 30 39.88 9.58 12.41
N GLY A 31 38.88 9.24 11.59
CA GLY A 31 38.16 10.22 10.77
C GLY A 31 38.90 10.66 9.49
N LYS A 32 40.03 10.03 9.14
CA LYS A 32 40.82 10.35 7.94
C LYS A 32 40.93 9.14 7.01
N GLU A 33 40.92 9.42 5.72
CA GLU A 33 41.20 8.44 4.68
C GLU A 33 42.70 8.11 4.66
N GLN A 34 43.05 6.83 4.57
CA GLN A 34 44.42 6.34 4.47
C GLN A 34 44.50 5.24 3.40
N GLU A 35 45.68 5.06 2.80
CA GLU A 35 45.90 3.94 1.89
C GLU A 35 46.10 2.65 2.68
N PRO A 36 45.31 1.60 2.43
CA PRO A 36 45.47 0.32 3.10
C PRO A 36 46.72 -0.38 2.59
N SER A 37 47.41 -1.10 3.48
CA SER A 37 48.56 -1.92 3.08
C SER A 37 48.16 -3.05 2.12
N THR A 38 46.94 -3.59 2.30
CA THR A 38 46.33 -4.61 1.45
C THR A 38 44.95 -4.13 1.04
N PRO A 39 44.81 -3.47 -0.13
CA PRO A 39 43.51 -3.01 -0.60
C PRO A 39 42.60 -4.21 -0.93
N LEU A 40 41.33 -4.11 -0.54
CA LEU A 40 40.32 -5.08 -0.91
C LEU A 40 39.64 -4.65 -2.22
N GLU A 41 39.65 -5.55 -3.20
CA GLU A 41 39.03 -5.35 -4.51
C GLU A 41 37.94 -6.40 -4.72
N LEU A 42 36.81 -5.98 -5.28
CA LEU A 42 35.69 -6.85 -5.66
C LEU A 42 35.49 -6.79 -7.18
N GLY A 43 35.35 -7.95 -7.83
CA GLY A 43 35.12 -8.09 -9.26
C GLY A 43 36.29 -8.71 -10.03
N GLU A 44 36.06 -9.08 -11.28
CA GLU A 44 37.06 -9.65 -12.20
C GLU A 44 37.35 -8.70 -13.38
N GLY A 45 38.57 -8.79 -13.93
CA GLY A 45 38.99 -8.01 -15.09
C GLY A 45 38.90 -6.48 -14.89
N ASP A 46 38.31 -5.78 -15.85
CA ASP A 46 38.22 -4.31 -15.89
C ASP A 46 37.12 -3.73 -14.96
N THR A 47 36.36 -4.59 -14.26
CA THR A 47 35.27 -4.16 -13.35
C THR A 47 35.66 -4.13 -11.88
N LYS A 48 36.97 -4.22 -11.57
CA LYS A 48 37.47 -4.20 -10.19
C LYS A 48 37.14 -2.89 -9.49
N SER A 49 36.38 -3.01 -8.41
CA SER A 49 36.03 -1.89 -7.54
C SER A 49 36.77 -2.01 -6.21
N LYS A 50 37.46 -0.95 -5.80
CA LYS A 50 38.11 -0.88 -4.48
C LYS A 50 37.04 -0.71 -3.39
N LEU A 51 37.14 -1.53 -2.35
CA LEU A 51 36.25 -1.46 -1.20
C LEU A 51 36.81 -0.49 -0.15
N ALA A 52 35.93 0.36 0.39
CA ALA A 52 36.23 1.14 1.58
C ALA A 52 36.01 0.27 2.83
N VAL A 53 37.00 0.24 3.72
CA VAL A 53 37.00 -0.53 4.95
C VAL A 53 37.24 0.40 6.14
N MET A 54 36.37 0.32 7.14
CA MET A 54 36.47 1.11 8.38
C MET A 54 36.06 0.26 9.57
N MET A 55 36.45 0.65 10.77
CA MET A 55 35.99 -0.03 11.98
C MET A 55 34.50 0.24 12.19
N PHE A 56 33.78 -0.76 12.74
CA PHE A 56 32.34 -0.61 13.00
C PHE A 56 32.04 0.55 13.95
N ALA A 57 32.88 0.79 14.95
CA ALA A 57 32.74 1.92 15.86
C ALA A 57 32.79 3.27 15.11
N GLU A 58 33.72 3.42 14.18
CA GLU A 58 33.85 4.64 13.35
C GLU A 58 32.66 4.80 12.41
N TYR A 59 32.17 3.71 11.83
CA TYR A 59 30.95 3.71 11.02
C TYR A 59 29.74 4.19 11.81
N VAL A 60 29.57 3.71 13.05
CA VAL A 60 28.46 4.13 13.93
C VAL A 60 28.55 5.62 14.25
N GLU A 61 29.72 6.15 14.55
CA GLU A 61 29.90 7.59 14.80
C GLU A 61 29.64 8.44 13.56
N LEU A 62 30.14 8.01 12.39
CA LEU A 62 29.88 8.68 11.12
C LEU A 62 28.38 8.70 10.82
N ARG A 63 27.67 7.59 11.05
CA ARG A 63 26.21 7.51 10.90
C ARG A 63 25.44 8.40 11.87
N LYS A 64 25.92 8.56 13.12
CA LYS A 64 25.29 9.49 14.08
C LYS A 64 25.40 10.93 13.57
N VAL A 65 26.57 11.33 13.08
CA VAL A 65 26.81 12.68 12.55
C VAL A 65 26.00 12.92 11.26
N GLU A 66 25.96 11.95 10.34
CA GLU A 66 25.13 12.01 9.14
C GLU A 66 23.65 12.14 9.50
N LYS A 67 23.16 11.34 10.45
CA LYS A 67 21.77 11.40 10.89
C LYS A 67 21.41 12.75 11.50
N VAL A 68 22.29 13.35 12.31
CA VAL A 68 22.09 14.70 12.86
C VAL A 68 22.04 15.75 11.74
N LYS A 69 22.91 15.64 10.72
CA LYS A 69 22.89 16.53 9.55
C LYS A 69 21.63 16.34 8.71
N GLU A 70 21.23 15.10 8.44
CA GLU A 70 19.98 14.79 7.73
C GLU A 70 18.76 15.28 8.51
N ASP A 71 18.73 15.11 9.83
CA ASP A 71 17.66 15.62 10.68
C ASP A 71 17.64 17.15 10.70
N ALA A 72 18.80 17.83 10.72
CA ALA A 72 18.89 19.29 10.62
C ALA A 72 18.44 19.82 9.24
N GLU A 73 18.90 19.22 8.14
CA GLU A 73 18.45 19.56 6.78
C GLU A 73 16.95 19.29 6.60
N ARG A 74 16.44 18.21 7.22
CA ARG A 74 15.02 17.88 7.25
C ARG A 74 14.24 18.89 8.08
N GLU A 75 14.73 19.32 9.23
CA GLU A 75 14.08 20.38 10.01
C GLU A 75 14.10 21.72 9.27
N GLU A 76 15.16 22.06 8.56
CA GLU A 76 15.20 23.29 7.76
C GLU A 76 14.19 23.23 6.60
N LYS A 77 14.14 22.11 5.89
CA LYS A 77 13.24 21.90 4.73
C LYS A 77 11.77 21.75 5.13
N TYR A 78 11.48 21.06 6.23
CA TYR A 78 10.11 20.80 6.68
C TYR A 78 9.62 21.78 7.75
N GLY A 79 10.50 22.45 8.48
CA GLY A 79 10.19 23.52 9.44
C GLY A 79 9.70 24.78 8.75
N LYS A 80 10.27 25.13 7.58
CA LYS A 80 9.78 26.24 6.74
C LYS A 80 8.35 25.97 6.22
N LYS A 81 8.09 24.75 5.75
CA LYS A 81 6.74 24.28 5.38
C LYS A 81 5.73 24.25 6.53
N ARG A 82 6.20 24.09 7.78
CA ARG A 82 5.35 24.09 8.97
C ARG A 82 4.89 25.48 9.39
N LYS A 83 5.72 26.52 9.18
CA LYS A 83 5.34 27.91 9.44
C LYS A 83 4.32 28.43 8.41
N GLU A 84 4.39 27.99 7.16
CA GLU A 84 3.39 28.32 6.13
C GLU A 84 2.07 27.55 6.29
N ALA A 85 2.07 26.40 6.96
CA ALA A 85 0.85 25.60 7.22
C ALA A 85 0.15 25.91 8.55
N GLY A 86 0.63 26.92 9.30
CA GLY A 86 0.05 27.38 10.57
C GLY A 86 -1.29 28.10 10.41
N ASP A 87 -1.62 28.55 9.20
CA ASP A 87 -2.86 29.24 8.82
C ASP A 87 -3.81 28.36 7.99
N ALA A 88 -3.64 27.03 8.06
CA ALA A 88 -4.64 26.13 7.50
C ALA A 88 -5.87 26.14 8.40
N GLU A 89 -6.76 27.10 8.11
CA GLU A 89 -8.20 27.13 8.32
C GLU A 89 -8.76 25.72 8.52
N GLU A 90 -9.70 25.59 9.46
CA GLU A 90 -10.37 24.35 9.84
C GLU A 90 -11.04 23.70 8.62
N ALA A 91 -10.26 22.97 7.83
CA ALA A 91 -10.71 22.42 6.57
C ALA A 91 -11.89 21.49 6.82
N GLU A 92 -13.01 21.78 6.16
CA GLU A 92 -14.22 20.99 6.29
C GLU A 92 -13.94 19.50 6.06
N PRO A 93 -14.60 18.60 6.81
CA PRO A 93 -14.37 17.18 6.65
C PRO A 93 -14.69 16.76 5.21
N PRO A 94 -13.81 15.98 4.56
CA PRO A 94 -13.98 15.60 3.16
C PRO A 94 -15.25 14.76 2.98
N THR A 95 -16.09 15.15 2.01
CA THR A 95 -17.28 14.39 1.59
C THR A 95 -16.97 13.57 0.34
N TYR A 96 -17.47 12.33 0.29
CA TYR A 96 -17.34 11.50 -0.90
C TYR A 96 -18.44 11.87 -1.89
N LYS A 97 -18.06 12.14 -3.15
CA LYS A 97 -19.01 12.31 -4.25
C LYS A 97 -18.79 11.20 -5.26
N TYR A 98 -19.87 10.55 -5.67
CA TYR A 98 -19.83 9.50 -6.69
C TYR A 98 -21.00 9.68 -7.64
N ASP A 99 -20.67 9.79 -8.93
CA ASP A 99 -21.65 9.92 -10.01
C ASP A 99 -21.97 8.53 -10.53
N TRP A 100 -23.11 7.98 -10.09
CA TRP A 100 -23.57 6.64 -10.46
C TRP A 100 -24.64 6.71 -11.55
N LYS A 101 -24.68 5.69 -12.40
CA LYS A 101 -25.70 5.50 -13.43
C LYS A 101 -26.65 4.38 -12.98
N PRO A 102 -27.96 4.46 -13.27
CA PRO A 102 -28.89 3.40 -12.91
C PRO A 102 -28.64 2.11 -13.70
N GLY A 103 -29.10 0.98 -13.17
CA GLY A 103 -28.95 -0.36 -13.76
C GLY A 103 -27.54 -0.93 -13.65
N CYS A 104 -26.75 -0.49 -12.68
CA CYS A 104 -25.34 -0.87 -12.54
C CYS A 104 -25.07 -1.80 -11.36
N VAL A 105 -26.08 -2.13 -10.56
CA VAL A 105 -25.90 -2.94 -9.34
C VAL A 105 -26.76 -4.19 -9.39
N ILE A 106 -26.13 -5.35 -9.22
CA ILE A 106 -26.80 -6.64 -9.05
C ILE A 106 -26.77 -6.98 -7.57
N GLN A 107 -27.94 -7.15 -6.96
CA GLN A 107 -28.09 -7.70 -5.62
C GLN A 107 -28.14 -9.24 -5.70
N ILE A 108 -27.40 -9.90 -4.82
CA ILE A 108 -27.34 -11.36 -4.71
C ILE A 108 -27.77 -11.77 -3.30
N LYS A 109 -28.63 -12.78 -3.21
CA LYS A 109 -29.13 -13.35 -1.95
C LYS A 109 -28.89 -14.85 -1.89
N GLY A 110 -28.70 -15.38 -0.68
CA GLY A 110 -28.45 -16.80 -0.46
C GLY A 110 -27.03 -17.22 -0.84
N LEU A 111 -26.04 -16.37 -0.55
CA LEU A 111 -24.63 -16.74 -0.67
C LEU A 111 -24.27 -17.80 0.39
N PRO A 112 -23.45 -18.81 0.04
CA PRO A 112 -23.02 -19.82 1.00
C PRO A 112 -22.04 -19.24 2.02
N ASP A 113 -22.00 -19.78 3.24
CA ASP A 113 -21.10 -19.30 4.32
C ASP A 113 -19.61 -19.37 3.97
N SER A 114 -19.28 -20.30 3.07
CA SER A 114 -17.92 -20.49 2.60
C SER A 114 -17.54 -19.56 1.43
N CYS A 115 -18.45 -18.67 1.01
CA CYS A 115 -18.21 -17.67 -0.03
C CYS A 115 -17.17 -16.63 0.41
N ASP A 116 -16.42 -16.12 -0.55
CA ASP A 116 -15.52 -15.00 -0.38
C ASP A 116 -15.62 -14.06 -1.59
N ARG A 117 -14.91 -12.94 -1.51
CA ARG A 117 -14.95 -11.93 -2.58
C ARG A 117 -14.31 -12.44 -3.88
N GLU A 118 -13.34 -13.35 -3.78
CA GLU A 118 -12.60 -13.87 -4.93
C GLU A 118 -13.46 -14.85 -5.74
N THR A 119 -14.17 -15.74 -5.07
CA THR A 119 -15.15 -16.67 -5.69
C THR A 119 -16.28 -15.93 -6.40
N LEU A 120 -16.73 -14.79 -5.86
CA LEU A 120 -17.70 -13.91 -6.56
C LEU A 120 -17.10 -13.27 -7.82
N LEU A 121 -15.85 -12.79 -7.75
CA LEU A 121 -15.15 -12.25 -8.94
C LEU A 121 -14.90 -13.34 -9.99
N GLU A 122 -14.58 -14.55 -9.57
CA GLU A 122 -14.45 -15.70 -10.46
C GLU A 122 -15.77 -16.01 -11.17
N ALA A 123 -16.90 -16.00 -10.45
CA ALA A 123 -18.21 -16.21 -11.06
C ALA A 123 -18.54 -15.13 -12.11
N VAL A 124 -18.20 -13.87 -11.83
CA VAL A 124 -18.31 -12.78 -12.82
C VAL A 124 -17.43 -13.04 -14.04
N SER A 125 -16.17 -13.41 -13.80
CA SER A 125 -15.19 -13.66 -14.85
C SER A 125 -15.63 -14.79 -15.79
N LYS A 126 -16.15 -15.89 -15.23
CA LYS A 126 -16.71 -17.04 -15.97
C LYS A 126 -17.94 -16.64 -16.77
N SER A 127 -18.86 -15.90 -16.17
CA SER A 127 -20.09 -15.48 -16.84
C SER A 127 -19.85 -14.55 -18.03
N MET A 128 -18.81 -13.71 -17.94
CA MET A 128 -18.43 -12.73 -18.96
C MET A 128 -17.33 -13.23 -19.90
N GLU A 129 -16.84 -14.46 -19.72
CA GLU A 129 -15.76 -15.07 -20.52
C GLU A 129 -14.48 -14.21 -20.57
N ILE A 130 -14.14 -13.59 -19.44
CA ILE A 130 -12.93 -12.76 -19.29
C ILE A 130 -12.07 -13.24 -18.12
N SER A 131 -10.81 -12.82 -18.07
CA SER A 131 -9.94 -13.07 -16.91
C SER A 131 -10.36 -12.23 -15.71
N VAL A 132 -10.01 -12.69 -14.50
CA VAL A 132 -10.26 -11.95 -13.24
C VAL A 132 -9.57 -10.58 -13.23
N ASP A 133 -8.41 -10.45 -13.89
CA ASP A 133 -7.74 -9.15 -14.00
C ASP A 133 -8.47 -8.20 -14.96
N ALA A 134 -9.03 -8.72 -16.05
CA ALA A 134 -9.89 -7.93 -16.93
C ALA A 134 -11.19 -7.46 -16.23
N VAL A 135 -11.72 -8.23 -15.26
CA VAL A 135 -12.84 -7.79 -14.40
C VAL A 135 -12.45 -6.56 -13.59
N LYS A 136 -11.23 -6.53 -13.05
CA LYS A 136 -10.69 -5.39 -12.29
C LYS A 136 -10.44 -4.19 -13.20
N ASP A 137 -9.93 -4.41 -14.42
CA ASP A 137 -9.70 -3.35 -15.41
C ASP A 137 -11.02 -2.70 -15.85
N LYS A 138 -12.08 -3.49 -15.99
CA LYS A 138 -13.46 -3.01 -16.21
C LYS A 138 -14.07 -2.30 -14.98
N LYS A 139 -13.34 -2.22 -13.86
CA LYS A 139 -13.76 -1.59 -12.60
C LYS A 139 -15.04 -2.20 -12.04
N ILE A 140 -15.20 -3.52 -12.15
CA ILE A 140 -16.31 -4.24 -11.52
C ILE A 140 -15.93 -4.51 -10.07
N TYR A 141 -16.81 -4.16 -9.14
CA TYR A 141 -16.58 -4.30 -7.71
C TYR A 141 -17.60 -5.24 -7.08
N VAL A 142 -17.12 -6.20 -6.33
CA VAL A 142 -17.95 -7.03 -5.45
C VAL A 142 -17.91 -6.43 -4.04
N ASP A 143 -19.08 -6.05 -3.55
CA ASP A 143 -19.35 -5.61 -2.19
C ASP A 143 -19.94 -6.78 -1.40
N TYR A 144 -19.05 -7.48 -0.71
CA TYR A 144 -19.36 -8.65 0.09
C TYR A 144 -18.43 -8.71 1.30
N SER A 145 -18.96 -9.09 2.45
CA SER A 145 -18.18 -9.44 3.64
C SER A 145 -18.40 -10.91 3.99
N ARG A 146 -17.32 -11.59 4.37
CA ARG A 146 -17.35 -13.01 4.74
C ARG A 146 -18.40 -13.29 5.83
N GLY A 147 -19.23 -14.30 5.61
CA GLY A 147 -20.32 -14.68 6.52
C GLY A 147 -21.62 -13.91 6.30
N GLN A 148 -21.68 -13.01 5.32
CA GLN A 148 -22.96 -12.47 4.85
C GLN A 148 -23.64 -13.48 3.92
N THR A 149 -24.97 -13.54 3.99
CA THR A 149 -25.82 -14.30 3.06
C THR A 149 -26.23 -13.47 1.83
N GLU A 150 -25.89 -12.18 1.83
CA GLU A 150 -26.21 -11.24 0.78
C GLU A 150 -24.95 -10.49 0.34
N GLY A 151 -24.93 -10.05 -0.92
CA GLY A 151 -23.85 -9.25 -1.48
C GLY A 151 -24.31 -8.48 -2.71
N ALA A 152 -23.49 -7.56 -3.18
CA ALA A 152 -23.79 -6.77 -4.37
C ALA A 152 -22.60 -6.75 -5.34
N ILE A 153 -22.89 -6.74 -6.64
CA ILE A 153 -21.90 -6.57 -7.71
C ILE A 153 -22.20 -5.26 -8.41
N ARG A 154 -21.20 -4.37 -8.42
CA ARG A 154 -21.28 -3.04 -9.02
C ARG A 154 -20.49 -2.97 -10.30
N PHE A 155 -21.14 -2.42 -11.30
CA PHE A 155 -20.58 -2.08 -12.59
C PHE A 155 -20.36 -0.57 -12.68
N ARG A 156 -19.41 -0.16 -13.50
CA ARG A 156 -19.19 1.26 -13.77
C ARG A 156 -20.30 1.85 -14.63
N GLU A 157 -20.77 1.08 -15.59
CA GLU A 157 -21.75 1.49 -16.59
C GLU A 157 -22.78 0.39 -16.81
N PRO A 158 -24.02 0.76 -17.17
CA PRO A 158 -25.04 -0.21 -17.50
C PRO A 158 -24.66 -0.86 -18.83
N THR A 159 -24.43 -2.16 -18.81
CA THR A 159 -24.06 -2.96 -19.98
C THR A 159 -24.97 -4.18 -20.06
N GLU A 160 -25.12 -4.75 -21.25
CA GLU A 160 -25.90 -5.99 -21.42
C GLU A 160 -25.38 -7.14 -20.54
N ASP A 161 -24.08 -7.12 -20.24
CA ASP A 161 -23.43 -8.10 -19.37
C ASP A 161 -24.01 -8.10 -17.96
N VAL A 162 -24.50 -6.96 -17.47
CA VAL A 162 -25.15 -6.86 -16.14
C VAL A 162 -26.43 -7.69 -16.12
N ALA A 163 -27.27 -7.53 -17.14
CA ALA A 163 -28.51 -8.29 -17.27
C ALA A 163 -28.23 -9.79 -17.45
N LYS A 164 -27.31 -10.13 -18.37
CA LYS A 164 -26.90 -11.53 -18.62
C LYS A 164 -26.37 -12.21 -17.36
N LEU A 165 -25.55 -11.51 -16.56
CA LEU A 165 -25.02 -12.06 -15.32
C LEU A 165 -26.13 -12.24 -14.28
N ALA A 166 -27.01 -11.25 -14.10
CA ALA A 166 -28.13 -11.37 -13.17
C ALA A 166 -29.03 -12.56 -13.53
N ASP A 167 -29.35 -12.72 -14.80
CA ASP A 167 -30.18 -13.82 -15.30
C ASP A 167 -29.49 -15.18 -15.12
N LYS A 168 -28.19 -15.31 -15.45
CA LYS A 168 -27.41 -16.54 -15.26
C LYS A 168 -27.28 -16.93 -13.78
N LEU A 169 -27.11 -15.96 -12.88
CA LEU A 169 -27.08 -16.20 -11.44
C LEU A 169 -28.45 -16.65 -10.93
N LYS A 170 -29.52 -16.03 -11.42
CA LYS A 170 -30.91 -16.34 -11.03
C LYS A 170 -31.38 -17.71 -11.54
N SER A 171 -31.05 -18.07 -12.78
CA SER A 171 -31.35 -19.40 -13.33
C SER A 171 -30.54 -20.52 -12.67
N GLY A 172 -29.40 -20.15 -12.07
CA GLY A 172 -28.44 -21.08 -11.51
C GLY A 172 -27.56 -21.74 -12.57
N ASP A 173 -27.50 -21.18 -13.79
CA ASP A 173 -26.51 -21.54 -14.81
C ASP A 173 -25.10 -21.12 -14.37
N GLN A 174 -25.01 -20.02 -13.62
CA GLN A 174 -23.80 -19.59 -12.94
C GLN A 174 -23.92 -19.90 -11.44
N THR A 175 -23.05 -20.76 -10.94
CA THR A 175 -22.94 -21.07 -9.52
C THR A 175 -21.82 -20.27 -8.87
N ILE A 176 -21.96 -20.01 -7.57
CA ILE A 176 -20.91 -19.43 -6.73
C ILE A 176 -20.45 -20.54 -5.79
N LYS A 177 -19.20 -20.98 -5.96
CA LYS A 177 -18.62 -22.09 -5.18
C LYS A 177 -19.51 -23.34 -5.19
N ASP A 178 -19.88 -23.76 -6.40
CA ASP A 178 -20.73 -24.93 -6.68
C ASP A 178 -22.13 -24.88 -6.04
N SER A 179 -22.52 -23.73 -5.49
CA SER A 179 -23.84 -23.51 -4.89
C SER A 179 -24.65 -22.54 -5.74
N LYS A 180 -25.95 -22.83 -5.88
CA LYS A 180 -26.91 -21.89 -6.47
C LYS A 180 -27.25 -20.82 -5.45
N VAL A 181 -27.36 -19.58 -5.90
CA VAL A 181 -27.88 -18.48 -5.09
C VAL A 181 -29.39 -18.60 -4.97
N ALA A 182 -29.96 -18.03 -3.91
CA ALA A 182 -31.41 -18.02 -3.72
C ALA A 182 -32.10 -17.06 -4.69
N ASP A 183 -31.50 -15.88 -4.92
CA ASP A 183 -32.01 -14.90 -5.86
C ASP A 183 -30.89 -13.97 -6.33
N ALA A 184 -31.04 -13.43 -7.55
CA ALA A 184 -30.18 -12.40 -8.10
C ALA A 184 -30.99 -11.48 -9.01
N PHE A 185 -30.89 -10.17 -8.79
CA PHE A 185 -31.62 -9.17 -9.58
C PHE A 185 -30.88 -7.84 -9.63
N ILE A 186 -31.14 -7.11 -10.71
CA ILE A 186 -30.61 -5.76 -10.89
C ILE A 186 -31.46 -4.80 -10.04
N LEU A 187 -30.82 -4.02 -9.17
CA LEU A 187 -31.49 -2.97 -8.42
C LEU A 187 -31.97 -1.88 -9.37
N LYS A 188 -33.16 -1.34 -9.11
CA LYS A 188 -33.76 -0.29 -9.94
C LYS A 188 -34.14 0.92 -9.11
N ASP A 189 -34.02 2.09 -9.73
CA ASP A 189 -34.55 3.37 -9.26
C ASP A 189 -34.26 3.66 -7.78
N ALA A 190 -35.28 3.55 -6.92
CA ALA A 190 -35.21 3.90 -5.51
C ALA A 190 -34.29 2.97 -4.70
N GLU A 191 -34.32 1.67 -4.97
CA GLU A 191 -33.51 0.68 -4.25
C GLU A 191 -32.02 0.87 -4.59
N GLU A 192 -31.72 1.12 -5.86
CA GLU A 192 -30.36 1.38 -6.31
C GLU A 192 -29.85 2.72 -5.75
N LYS A 193 -30.69 3.75 -5.71
CA LYS A 193 -30.35 5.02 -5.07
C LYS A 193 -30.01 4.85 -3.59
N GLU A 194 -30.85 4.13 -2.83
CA GLU A 194 -30.61 3.87 -1.41
C GLU A 194 -29.29 3.11 -1.20
N TYR A 195 -28.99 2.16 -2.07
CA TYR A 195 -27.71 1.45 -2.07
C TYR A 195 -26.51 2.40 -2.27
N TRP A 196 -26.57 3.29 -3.26
CA TRP A 196 -25.51 4.26 -3.51
C TRP A 196 -25.38 5.30 -2.40
N ASP A 197 -26.50 5.76 -1.82
CA ASP A 197 -26.51 6.69 -0.69
C ASP A 197 -25.80 6.08 0.53
N LYS A 198 -26.12 4.82 0.87
CA LYS A 198 -25.41 4.06 1.92
C LYS A 198 -23.93 3.89 1.62
N PHE A 199 -23.56 3.62 0.37
CA PHE A 199 -22.16 3.49 -0.05
C PHE A 199 -21.40 4.83 0.11
N ILE A 200 -22.01 5.94 -0.31
CA ILE A 200 -21.44 7.28 -0.21
C ILE A 200 -21.28 7.69 1.26
N GLU A 201 -22.29 7.43 2.09
CA GLU A 201 -22.24 7.69 3.53
C GLU A 201 -21.10 6.90 4.19
N PHE A 202 -21.00 5.60 3.89
CA PHE A 202 -19.94 4.74 4.41
C PHE A 202 -18.55 5.25 4.03
N LYS A 203 -18.32 5.62 2.77
CA LYS A 203 -17.04 6.17 2.30
C LYS A 203 -16.74 7.53 2.92
N THR A 204 -17.75 8.38 3.04
CA THR A 204 -17.62 9.69 3.70
C THR A 204 -17.21 9.53 5.17
N LYS A 205 -17.86 8.62 5.90
CA LYS A 205 -17.51 8.30 7.29
C LYS A 205 -16.07 7.78 7.41
N GLN A 206 -15.65 6.91 6.49
CA GLN A 206 -14.28 6.39 6.45
C GLN A 206 -13.25 7.50 6.20
N MET A 207 -13.53 8.43 5.29
CA MET A 207 -12.64 9.57 5.02
C MET A 207 -12.57 10.54 6.20
N ARG A 208 -13.72 10.85 6.82
CA ARG A 208 -13.79 11.70 8.00
C ARG A 208 -12.99 11.13 9.17
N HIS A 209 -13.12 9.83 9.46
CA HIS A 209 -12.35 9.18 10.52
C HIS A 209 -10.83 9.30 10.29
N LYS A 210 -10.37 9.06 9.05
CA LYS A 210 -8.95 9.23 8.70
C LYS A 210 -8.47 10.68 8.83
N PHE A 211 -9.32 11.64 8.46
CA PHE A 211 -9.03 13.07 8.61
C PHE A 211 -8.90 13.48 10.08
N GLU A 212 -9.84 13.06 10.91
CA GLU A 212 -9.85 13.30 12.36
C GLU A 212 -8.64 12.66 13.05
N GLU A 213 -8.29 11.41 12.74
CA GLU A 213 -7.07 10.75 13.27
C GLU A 213 -5.79 11.52 12.92
N LYS A 214 -5.67 11.98 11.68
CA LYS A 214 -4.51 12.75 11.22
C LYS A 214 -4.40 14.08 11.96
N ASN A 215 -5.53 14.76 12.17
CA ASN A 215 -5.57 16.02 12.92
C ASN A 215 -5.30 15.81 14.41
N ALA A 216 -5.82 14.75 15.02
CA ALA A 216 -5.54 14.40 16.42
C ALA A 216 -4.05 14.11 16.65
N LYS A 217 -3.39 13.38 15.73
CA LYS A 217 -1.93 13.12 15.79
C LYS A 217 -1.10 14.39 15.67
N ARG A 218 -1.55 15.36 14.85
CA ARG A 218 -0.89 16.68 14.73
C ARG A 218 -1.02 17.51 16.01
N ARG A 219 -2.23 17.57 16.59
CA ARG A 219 -2.49 18.29 17.85
C ARG A 219 -1.68 17.73 19.03
N LYS A 220 -1.53 16.41 19.14
CA LYS A 220 -0.72 15.78 20.20
C LYS A 220 0.78 16.08 20.08
N ARG A 221 1.32 16.27 18.87
CA ARG A 221 2.73 16.62 18.66
C ARG A 221 3.05 18.09 18.99
N GLY A 222 2.08 18.99 18.86
CA GLY A 222 2.27 20.41 19.22
C GLY A 222 2.25 20.69 20.73
N ARG A 223 1.72 19.77 21.55
CA ARG A 223 1.61 19.91 23.01
C ARG A 223 2.81 19.34 23.81
N ARG A 224 3.80 18.77 23.12
CA ARG A 224 4.99 18.13 23.74
C ARG A 224 6.27 18.94 23.57
N ASN A 225 6.18 20.13 22.97
CA ASN A 225 7.26 21.12 22.95
C ASN A 225 6.92 22.23 23.93
#